data_AF-A0A1W6K0R5-F1
#
_entry.id   AF-A0A1W6K0R5-F1
#
_cell.length_a   1.000
_cell.length_b   1.000
_cell.length_c   1.000
_cell.angle_alpha   90.00
_cell.angle_beta   90.00
_cell.angle_gamma   90.00
#
_symmetry.space_group_name_H-M   'P 1'
#
loop_
_entity.id
_entity.type
_entity.pdbx_description
1 polymer ?
#
loop_
_entity_poly.entity_id
_entity_poly.type
_entity_poly.pdbx_seq_one_letter_code
_entity_poly.pdbx_strand_id
1 'polypeptide(L)' 'MSSREEEKQEETDSKRWSKFTWGVVIGPLLFFFILSIMLADYLTNFGPWRAVAPVIVGFAIFFFIVGVFLRSKFGRLAI' A
#
# COMPACT_ATOMS: atom_id res chain seq x y z
N MET A 1 35.00 17.49 13.51
CA MET A 1 33.82 16.93 12.81
C MET A 1 32.62 17.54 13.50
N SER A 2 31.83 18.34 12.77
CA SER A 2 30.84 19.24 13.36
C SER A 2 29.55 18.50 13.62
N SER A 3 28.96 18.62 14.81
CA SER A 3 27.68 17.98 15.19
C SER A 3 26.52 18.27 14.21
N ARG A 4 26.63 19.32 13.39
CA ARG A 4 25.67 19.64 12.31
C ARG A 4 25.76 18.70 11.09
N GLU A 5 26.90 18.06 10.87
CA GLU A 5 27.09 17.11 9.76
C GLU A 5 26.46 15.76 10.11
N GLU A 6 26.54 15.34 11.38
CA GLU A 6 25.92 14.11 11.90
C GLU A 6 24.37 14.21 11.89
N GLU A 7 23.79 15.32 12.35
CA GLU A 7 22.32 15.54 12.32
C GLU A 7 21.75 15.53 10.90
N LYS A 8 22.46 16.12 9.92
CA LYS A 8 22.03 16.09 8.51
C LYS A 8 22.05 14.68 7.93
N GLN A 9 23.03 13.87 8.34
CA GLN A 9 23.16 12.49 7.88
C GLN A 9 22.02 11.62 8.42
N GLU A 10 21.71 11.70 9.72
CA GLU A 10 20.58 10.99 10.34
C GLU A 10 19.22 11.38 9.73
N GLU A 11 19.01 12.67 9.42
CA GLU A 11 17.77 13.13 8.79
C GLU A 11 17.60 12.57 7.36
N THR A 12 18.70 12.40 6.63
CA THR A 12 18.66 11.82 5.28
C THR A 12 18.44 10.31 5.29
N ASP A 13 19.08 9.59 6.21
CA ASP A 13 18.92 8.13 6.32
C ASP A 13 17.52 7.76 6.84
N SER A 14 16.98 8.50 7.81
CA SER A 14 15.61 8.31 8.28
C SER A 14 14.56 8.55 7.18
N LYS A 15 14.74 9.59 6.35
CA LYS A 15 13.86 9.84 5.19
C LYS A 15 13.95 8.73 4.13
N ARG A 16 15.15 8.22 3.87
CA ARG A 16 15.38 7.16 2.88
C ARG A 16 14.80 5.83 3.35
N TRP A 17 14.98 5.49 4.62
CA TRP A 17 14.37 4.34 5.27
C TRP A 17 12.84 4.42 5.22
N SER A 18 12.26 5.57 5.59
CA SER A 18 10.82 5.81 5.54
C SER A 18 10.23 5.57 4.14
N LYS A 19 10.89 6.07 3.08
CA LYS A 19 10.47 5.83 1.68
C LYS A 19 10.57 4.37 1.26
N PHE A 20 11.63 3.66 1.66
CA PHE A 20 11.80 2.25 1.34
C PHE A 20 10.72 1.39 1.99
N THR A 21 10.47 1.58 3.29
CA THR A 21 9.38 0.90 4.00
C THR A 21 8.01 1.25 3.41
N TRP A 22 7.85 2.47 2.87
CA TRP A 22 6.63 2.87 2.15
C TRP A 22 6.42 2.01 0.90
N GLY A 23 7.46 1.86 0.07
CA GLY A 23 7.41 1.03 -1.12
C GLY A 23 7.15 -0.46 -0.83
N VAL A 24 7.77 -1.03 0.20
CA VAL A 24 7.61 -2.44 0.58
C VAL A 24 6.19 -2.76 1.08
N VAL A 25 5.50 -1.79 1.70
CA VAL A 25 4.13 -1.99 2.20
C VAL A 25 3.09 -1.70 1.11
N ILE A 26 3.27 -0.62 0.35
CA ILE A 26 2.29 -0.18 -0.64
C ILE A 26 2.43 -0.91 -1.96
N GLY A 27 3.63 -1.38 -2.32
CA GLY A 27 3.87 -2.17 -3.52
C GLY A 27 3.00 -3.44 -3.57
N PRO A 28 3.06 -4.33 -2.56
CA PRO A 28 2.20 -5.51 -2.50
C PRO A 28 0.71 -5.17 -2.45
N LEU A 29 0.35 -4.07 -1.78
CA LEU A 29 -1.05 -3.63 -1.68
C LEU A 29 -1.60 -3.15 -3.03
N LEU A 30 -0.81 -2.39 -3.79
CA LEU A 30 -1.14 -1.99 -5.17
C LEU A 30 -1.20 -3.22 -6.08
N PHE A 31 -0.26 -4.14 -5.95
CA PHE A 31 -0.24 -5.37 -6.74
C PHE A 31 -1.49 -6.22 -6.48
N PHE A 32 -1.85 -6.43 -5.22
CA PHE A 32 -3.09 -7.11 -4.83
C PHE A 32 -4.33 -6.42 -5.39
N PHE A 33 -4.37 -5.08 -5.33
CA PHE A 33 -5.47 -4.30 -5.87
C PHE A 33 -5.63 -4.53 -7.38
N ILE A 34 -4.55 -4.41 -8.16
CA ILE A 34 -4.56 -4.63 -9.61
C ILE A 34 -5.04 -6.04 -9.95
N LEU A 35 -4.51 -7.07 -9.27
CA LEU A 35 -4.93 -8.45 -9.45
C LEU A 35 -6.42 -8.64 -9.17
N SER A 36 -6.94 -7.99 -8.14
CA SER A 36 -8.36 -8.08 -7.78
C SER A 36 -9.25 -7.45 -8.84
N ILE A 37 -8.84 -6.33 -9.44
CA ILE A 37 -9.57 -5.70 -10.55
C ILE A 37 -9.53 -6.59 -11.80
N MET A 38 -8.37 -7.14 -12.16
CA MET A 38 -8.26 -8.07 -13.29
C MET A 38 -9.13 -9.31 -13.11
N LEU A 39 -9.16 -9.86 -11.89
CA LEU A 39 -10.01 -11.00 -11.57
C LEU A 39 -11.50 -10.63 -11.66
N ALA A 40 -11.89 -9.47 -11.16
CA ALA A 40 -13.28 -9.01 -11.24
C ALA A 40 -13.74 -8.82 -12.70
N ASP A 41 -12.88 -8.27 -13.56
CA ASP A 41 -13.16 -8.12 -14.98
C ASP A 41 -13.30 -9.49 -15.67
N TYR A 42 -12.40 -10.43 -15.38
CA TYR A 42 -12.50 -11.81 -15.86
C TYR A 42 -13.82 -12.48 -15.44
N LEU A 43 -14.20 -12.37 -14.16
CA LEU A 43 -15.42 -12.98 -13.63
C LEU A 43 -16.69 -12.30 -14.13
N THR A 44 -16.62 -11.04 -14.56
CA THR A 44 -17.78 -10.34 -15.15
C THR A 44 -18.19 -10.99 -16.48
N ASN A 45 -17.21 -11.52 -17.22
CA ASN A 45 -17.42 -12.26 -18.45
C ASN A 45 -17.80 -13.73 -18.22
N PHE A 46 -17.72 -14.22 -16.98
CA PHE A 46 -18.05 -15.60 -16.60
C PHE A 46 -19.41 -15.65 -15.89
N GLY A 47 -20.46 -16.00 -16.64
CA GLY A 47 -21.87 -15.93 -16.21
C GLY A 47 -22.17 -16.40 -14.77
N PRO A 48 -21.67 -17.55 -14.30
CA PRO A 48 -21.92 -18.04 -12.94
C PRO A 48 -21.36 -17.15 -11.82
N TRP A 49 -20.27 -16.42 -12.08
CA TRP A 49 -19.51 -15.66 -11.08
C TRP A 49 -19.67 -14.15 -11.20
N ARG A 50 -20.38 -13.66 -12.22
CA ARG A 50 -20.61 -12.23 -12.46
C ARG A 50 -21.19 -11.49 -11.26
N ALA A 51 -22.07 -12.13 -10.49
CA ALA A 51 -22.65 -11.54 -9.28
C ALA A 51 -21.61 -11.25 -8.18
N VAL A 52 -20.47 -11.94 -8.19
CA VAL A 52 -19.41 -11.81 -7.19
C VAL A 52 -18.39 -10.74 -7.55
N ALA A 53 -18.26 -10.39 -8.84
CA ALA A 53 -17.34 -9.34 -9.31
C ALA A 53 -17.45 -7.99 -8.53
N PRO A 54 -18.65 -7.40 -8.30
CA PRO A 54 -18.73 -6.16 -7.53
C PRO A 54 -18.29 -6.31 -6.07
N VAL A 55 -18.46 -7.50 -5.49
CA VAL A 55 -17.99 -7.79 -4.12
C VAL A 55 -16.46 -7.78 -4.08
N ILE A 56 -15.80 -8.42 -5.05
CA ILE A 56 -14.33 -8.44 -5.16
C ILE A 56 -13.77 -7.03 -5.31
N VAL A 57 -14.39 -6.20 -6.15
CA VAL A 57 -14.01 -4.79 -6.29
C VAL A 57 -14.17 -4.03 -4.98
N GLY A 58 -15.30 -4.20 -4.28
CA GLY A 58 -15.52 -3.59 -2.96
C GLY A 58 -14.47 -3.99 -1.94
N PHE A 59 -14.11 -5.28 -1.90
CA PHE A 59 -13.04 -5.81 -1.06
C PHE A 59 -11.68 -5.19 -1.41
N ALA A 60 -11.31 -5.14 -2.68
CA ALA A 60 -10.05 -4.57 -3.13
C ALA A 60 -9.92 -3.10 -2.68
N ILE A 61 -10.98 -2.30 -2.88
CA ILE A 61 -11.02 -0.90 -2.47
C ILE A 61 -10.90 -0.77 -0.95
N PHE A 62 -11.68 -1.56 -0.19
CA PHE A 62 -11.65 -1.51 1.27
C PHE A 62 -10.25 -1.83 1.82
N PHE A 63 -9.65 -2.93 1.37
CA PHE A 63 -8.32 -3.34 1.82
C PHE A 63 -7.23 -2.35 1.39
N PHE A 64 -7.35 -1.75 0.20
CA PHE A 64 -6.43 -0.71 -0.24
C PHE A 64 -6.51 0.52 0.68
N ILE A 65 -7.71 1.04 0.93
CA ILE A 65 -7.93 2.20 1.80
C ILE A 65 -7.44 1.91 3.22
N VAL A 66 -7.82 0.77 3.79
CA VAL A 66 -7.41 0.36 5.14
C VAL A 66 -5.91 0.18 5.23
N GLY A 67 -5.28 -0.50 4.25
CA GLY A 67 -3.84 -0.72 4.23
C GLY A 67 -3.05 0.60 4.16
N VAL A 68 -3.47 1.53 3.30
CA VAL A 68 -2.86 2.87 3.23
C VAL A 68 -3.11 3.67 4.51
N PHE A 69 -4.32 3.61 5.07
CA PHE A 69 -4.68 4.33 6.29
C PHE A 69 -3.90 3.83 7.51
N LEU A 70 -3.81 2.52 7.70
CA LEU A 70 -3.01 1.90 8.75
C LEU A 70 -1.55 2.33 8.61
N ARG A 71 -0.95 2.28 7.42
CA ARG A 71 0.43 2.74 7.24
C ARG A 71 0.62 4.24 7.53
N SER A 72 -0.37 5.08 7.23
CA SER A 72 -0.35 6.53 7.50
C SER A 72 -0.44 6.85 9.01
N LYS A 73 -1.22 6.06 9.77
CA LYS A 73 -1.34 6.18 11.24
C LYS A 73 -0.17 5.54 11.98
N PHE A 74 0.19 4.30 11.65
CA PHE A 74 1.30 3.57 12.30
C PHE A 74 2.68 4.04 11.84
N GLY A 75 2.78 4.64 10.65
CA GLY A 75 3.99 5.32 10.20
C GLY A 75 4.39 6.53 11.02
N ARG A 76 3.43 7.12 11.74
CA ARG A 76 3.61 8.23 12.66
C ARG A 76 3.93 7.79 14.10
N LEU A 77 3.79 6.49 14.39
CA LEU A 77 4.11 5.88 15.69
C LEU A 77 5.47 5.17 15.68
N ALA A 78 6.01 4.87 14.49
CA ALA A 78 7.31 4.24 14.29
C ALA A 78 8.46 5.25 14.03
N ILE A 79 8.14 6.54 14.07
CA ILE A 79 9.07 7.69 14.15
C ILE A 79 8.79 8.33 15.50
#